data_AF-A0A7C6D5X0-F1
#
_entry.id   AF-A0A7C6D5X0-F1
#
_cell.length_a   1.000
_cell.length_b   1.000
_cell.length_c   1.000
_cell.angle_alpha   90.00
_cell.angle_beta   90.00
_cell.angle_gamma   90.00
#
_symmetry.space_group_name_H-M   'P 1'
#
loop_
_entity.id
_entity.type
_entity.pdbx_description
1 polymer ?
#
loop_
_entity_poly.entity_id
_entity_poly.type
_entity_poly.pdbx_seq_one_letter_code
_entity_poly.pdbx_strand_id
1 'polypeptide(L)' 'MEKDFNWQNGIIDLSKPISGHNQFGGWLVYPDGTLEHKQNGYLIGANRLRNDDWILHLLEKSWVDMNDFIPAYFQAMRN' A
#
# COMPACT_ATOMS: atom_id res chain seq x y z
N MET A 1 -10.27 -4.70 24.44
CA MET A 1 -9.32 -5.82 24.28
C MET A 1 -9.82 -6.60 23.08
N GLU A 2 -9.37 -6.22 21.89
CA GLU A 2 -9.86 -6.79 20.64
C GLU A 2 -9.08 -8.08 20.39
N LYS A 3 -9.78 -9.21 20.46
CA LYS A 3 -9.29 -10.51 20.04
C LYS A 3 -10.41 -11.12 19.24
N ASP A 4 -10.20 -11.35 17.97
CA ASP A 4 -10.87 -12.42 17.24
C ASP A 4 -9.96 -12.95 16.15
N PHE A 5 -9.04 -13.82 16.56
CA PHE A 5 -8.36 -14.74 15.66
C PHE A 5 -8.98 -16.12 15.92
N ASN A 6 -9.83 -16.58 15.00
CA ASN A 6 -10.58 -17.83 15.12
C ASN A 6 -10.26 -18.74 13.92
N TRP A 7 -9.46 -19.79 14.18
CA TRP A 7 -9.18 -20.85 13.20
C TRP A 7 -10.28 -21.89 13.24
N GLN A 8 -11.24 -21.83 12.31
CA GLN A 8 -12.11 -22.97 12.03
C GLN A 8 -12.27 -23.18 10.52
N ASN A 9 -11.82 -24.35 10.08
CA ASN A 9 -12.28 -25.07 8.89
C ASN A 9 -12.04 -24.41 7.53
N GLY A 10 -10.77 -24.40 7.08
CA GLY A 10 -10.34 -24.84 5.74
C GLY A 10 -11.12 -24.46 4.47
N ILE A 11 -11.90 -23.38 4.44
CA ILE A 11 -12.44 -22.80 3.21
C ILE A 11 -11.94 -21.37 3.15
N ILE A 12 -10.99 -21.13 2.25
CA ILE A 12 -10.58 -19.77 1.89
C ILE A 12 -11.76 -19.16 1.14
N ASP A 13 -12.42 -18.19 1.76
CA ASP A 13 -13.42 -17.36 1.10
C ASP A 13 -12.70 -16.43 0.10
N LEU A 14 -12.49 -16.93 -1.12
CA LEU A 14 -11.88 -16.18 -2.23
C LEU A 14 -12.72 -14.97 -2.69
N SER A 15 -13.95 -14.82 -2.18
CA SER A 15 -14.79 -13.65 -2.47
C SER A 15 -14.41 -12.44 -1.62
N LYS A 16 -13.68 -12.66 -0.51
CA LYS A 16 -13.10 -11.59 0.28
C LYS A 16 -11.69 -11.33 -0.23
N PRO A 17 -11.36 -10.11 -0.69
CA PRO A 17 -9.98 -9.80 -0.96
C PRO A 17 -9.21 -10.05 0.33
N ILE A 18 -8.17 -10.88 0.26
CA ILE A 18 -7.13 -11.02 1.29
C ILE A 18 -6.42 -9.66 1.34
N SER A 19 -7.11 -8.66 1.86
CA SER A 19 -6.73 -7.26 1.76
C SER A 19 -5.93 -6.93 2.99
N GLY A 20 -4.74 -7.55 3.08
CA GLY A 20 -3.70 -7.05 3.96
C GLY A 20 -3.16 -5.69 3.52
N HIS A 21 -3.64 -5.14 2.40
CA HIS A 21 -3.19 -3.88 1.86
C HIS A 21 -4.17 -2.74 2.14
N ASN A 22 -3.65 -1.55 2.49
CA ASN A 22 -4.43 -0.32 2.58
C ASN A 22 -4.53 0.34 1.19
N GLN A 23 -5.61 1.06 0.92
CA GLN A 23 -5.79 1.79 -0.35
C GLN A 23 -5.98 3.29 -0.11
N PHE A 24 -5.28 4.10 -0.90
CA PHE A 24 -5.39 5.55 -0.93
C PHE A 24 -5.52 5.99 -2.39
N GLY A 25 -6.76 6.21 -2.83
CA GLY A 25 -7.07 6.49 -4.23
C GLY A 25 -6.47 5.44 -5.18
N GLY A 26 -5.53 5.88 -6.03
CA GLY A 26 -4.82 5.02 -6.98
C GLY A 26 -3.73 4.09 -6.39
N TRP A 27 -3.38 4.27 -5.11
CA TRP A 27 -2.26 3.58 -4.46
C TRP A 27 -2.70 2.45 -3.54
N LEU A 28 -2.00 1.32 -3.64
CA LEU A 28 -2.08 0.17 -2.74
C LEU A 28 -0.82 0.13 -1.86
N VAL A 29 -1.01 -0.10 -0.57
CA VAL A 29 0.06 -0.21 0.43
C VAL A 29 0.05 -1.62 1.00
N TYR A 30 1.05 -2.41 0.68
CA TYR A 30 1.17 -3.79 1.13
C TYR A 30 1.70 -3.88 2.58
N PRO A 31 1.43 -4.99 3.30
CA PRO A 31 1.92 -5.19 4.68
C PRO A 31 3.43 -5.08 4.85
N ASP A 32 4.20 -5.36 3.79
CA ASP A 32 5.66 -5.27 3.80
C ASP A 32 6.18 -3.83 3.64
N GLY A 33 5.29 -2.87 3.40
CA GLY A 33 5.62 -1.48 3.09
C GLY A 33 5.80 -1.22 1.59
N THR A 34 5.51 -2.17 0.71
CA THR A 34 5.55 -1.93 -0.75
C THR A 34 4.37 -1.05 -1.18
N LEU A 35 4.61 -0.12 -2.12
CA LEU A 35 3.59 0.70 -2.77
C LEU A 35 3.39 0.29 -4.22
N GLU A 36 2.13 0.23 -4.66
CA GLU A 36 1.76 0.03 -6.06
C GLU A 36 0.72 1.05 -6.52
N HIS A 37 0.94 1.68 -7.67
CA HIS A 37 -0.07 2.50 -8.35
C HIS A 37 -0.86 1.66 -9.34
N LYS A 38 -2.10 1.31 -8.98
CA LYS A 38 -2.93 0.31 -9.68
C LYS A 38 -3.13 0.60 -11.17
N GLN A 39 -3.28 1.87 -11.53
CA GLN A 39 -3.56 2.24 -12.93
C GLN A 39 -2.30 2.30 -13.81
N ASN A 40 -1.15 2.62 -13.23
CA ASN A 40 0.09 2.82 -13.99
C ASN A 40 1.08 1.65 -13.84
N GLY A 41 0.76 0.66 -12.99
CA GLY A 41 1.65 -0.47 -12.69
C GLY A 41 2.97 -0.04 -12.03
N TYR A 42 2.99 1.14 -11.40
CA TYR A 42 4.21 1.70 -10.81
C TYR A 42 4.42 1.11 -9.42
N LEU A 43 5.60 0.55 -9.14
CA LEU A 43 5.88 -0.13 -7.89
C LEU A 43 7.11 0.44 -7.18
N ILE A 44 6.98 0.71 -5.88
CA ILE A 44 8.07 1.11 -5.00
C ILE A 44 8.18 0.07 -3.90
N GLY A 45 9.24 -0.74 -3.95
CA GLY A 45 9.50 -1.73 -2.91
C GLY A 45 9.88 -1.08 -1.57
N ALA A 46 9.49 -1.72 -0.47
CA ALA A 46 9.71 -1.22 0.89
C ALA A 46 11.17 -0.81 1.20
N ASN A 47 12.14 -1.58 0.69
CA ASN A 47 13.57 -1.31 0.86
C ASN A 47 14.02 0.01 0.21
N ARG A 48 13.29 0.49 -0.80
CA ARG A 48 13.61 1.74 -1.52
C ARG A 48 12.99 2.96 -0.88
N LEU A 49 11.85 2.81 -0.19
CA LEU A 49 11.17 3.92 0.47
C LEU A 49 12.04 4.58 1.55
N ARG A 50 12.93 3.83 2.18
CA ARG A 50 13.77 4.33 3.28
C ARG A 50 15.05 5.05 2.83
N ASN A 51 15.43 4.90 1.56
CA ASN A 51 16.73 5.37 1.06
C ASN A 51 16.62 6.52 0.05
N ASP A 52 15.44 6.73 -0.54
CA ASP A 52 15.22 7.72 -1.60
C ASP A 52 14.12 8.73 -1.20
N ASP A 53 14.23 9.98 -1.64
CA ASP A 53 13.16 10.97 -1.48
C ASP A 53 12.08 10.81 -2.57
N TRP A 54 11.14 9.91 -2.30
CA TRP A 54 10.05 9.59 -3.21
C TRP A 54 9.02 10.70 -3.36
N ILE A 55 8.87 11.57 -2.36
CA ILE A 55 7.93 12.69 -2.42
C ILE A 55 8.41 13.65 -3.49
N LEU A 56 9.68 14.05 -3.48
CA LEU A 56 10.24 14.90 -4.52
C LEU A 56 10.22 14.21 -5.90
N HIS A 57 10.58 12.93 -5.97
CA HIS A 57 10.61 12.19 -7.24
C HIS A 57 9.24 12.11 -7.93
N LEU A 58 8.16 11.96 -7.15
CA LEU A 58 6.81 11.81 -7.68
C LEU A 58 6.04 13.13 -7.81
N LEU A 59 6.46 14.19 -7.11
CA LEU A 59 5.88 15.53 -7.25
C LEU A 59 5.96 16.04 -8.71
N GLU A 60 7.01 15.67 -9.44
CA GLU A 60 7.21 16.08 -10.85
C GLU A 60 6.38 15.25 -11.84
N LYS A 61 5.68 14.20 -11.39
CA LYS A 61 4.91 13.31 -12.27
C LYS A 61 3.46 13.78 -12.35
N SER A 62 3.05 14.24 -13.53
CA SER A 62 1.69 14.74 -13.79
C SER A 62 0.57 13.70 -13.58
N TRP A 63 0.91 12.40 -13.56
CA TRP A 63 -0.04 11.32 -13.33
C TRP A 63 -0.23 10.96 -11.86
N VAL A 64 0.56 11.53 -10.95
CA VAL A 64 0.46 11.28 -9.51
C VAL A 64 -0.42 12.33 -8.86
N ASP A 65 -1.50 11.91 -8.22
CA ASP A 65 -2.19 12.76 -7.25
C ASP A 65 -1.46 12.70 -5.91
N MET A 66 -0.89 13.82 -5.50
CA MET A 66 -0.15 13.91 -4.23
C MET A 66 -1.07 13.79 -3.01
N ASN A 67 -2.36 14.11 -3.13
CA ASN A 67 -3.32 13.92 -2.04
C ASN A 67 -3.56 12.43 -1.75
N ASP A 68 -3.39 11.58 -2.75
CA ASP A 68 -3.47 10.13 -2.60
C ASP A 68 -2.10 9.54 -2.23
N PHE A 69 -1.03 10.01 -2.87
CA PHE A 69 0.30 9.45 -2.69
C PHE A 69 0.88 9.72 -1.30
N ILE A 70 0.77 10.95 -0.78
CA ILE A 70 1.35 11.32 0.52
C ILE A 70 0.84 10.44 1.67
N PRO A 71 -0.47 10.24 1.88
CA PRO A 71 -0.94 9.35 2.93
C PRO A 71 -0.55 7.88 2.68
N ALA A 72 -0.53 7.42 1.43
CA ALA A 72 -0.05 6.07 1.09
C ALA A 72 1.42 5.87 1.49
N TYR A 73 2.26 6.85 1.16
CA TYR A 73 3.68 6.87 1.48
C TYR A 73 3.92 6.80 2.99
N PHE A 74 3.23 7.63 3.77
CA PHE A 74 3.36 7.59 5.23
C PHE A 74 2.82 6.30 5.84
N GLN A 75 1.76 5.72 5.29
CA GLN A 75 1.30 4.40 5.73
C GLN A 75 2.34 3.32 5.43
N ALA A 76 2.95 3.34 4.24
CA ALA A 76 3.98 2.38 3.84
C ALA A 76 5.22 2.45 4.72
N MET A 77 5.64 3.64 5.14
CA MET A 77 6.78 3.82 6.06
C MET A 77 6.51 3.33 7.49
N ARG A 78 5.23 3.20 7.89
CA ARG A 78 4.84 2.74 9.24
C ARG A 78 4.73 1.22 9.33
N ASN A 79 4.59 0.54 8.20
CA ASN A 79 4.61 -0.92 8.11
C ASN A 79 6.04 -1.44 8.34
#